data_AF-A0A4Q3V142-F1
#
_entry.id   AF-A0A4Q3V142-F1
#
_cell.length_a   1.000
_cell.length_b   1.000
_cell.length_c   1.000
_cell.angle_alpha   90.00
_cell.angle_beta   90.00
_cell.angle_gamma   90.00
#
_symmetry.space_group_name_H-M   'P 1'
#
loop_
_entity.id
_entity.type
_entity.pdbx_description
1 polymer ?
#
loop_
_entity_poly.entity_id
_entity_poly.type
_entity_poly.pdbx_seq_one_letter_code
_entity_poly.pdbx_strand_id
1 'polypeptide(L)' 'PYLYAVGLFLVGYVGLAISLWPYIVPFEMIPAEAAAADNALALLLWGALPMLPIILGYTAYVYWLFRAKVTDEASYH' A
#
# COMPACT_ATOMS: atom_id res chain seq x y z
N PRO A 1 9.83 10.49 12.80
CA PRO A 1 10.08 9.02 12.89
C PRO A 1 9.15 8.19 11.98
N TYR A 2 7.82 8.43 11.99
CA TYR A 2 6.85 7.65 11.20
C TYR A 2 7.10 7.68 9.68
N LEU A 3 7.20 8.86 9.06
CA LEU A 3 7.43 8.97 7.61
C LEU A 3 8.75 8.33 7.17
N TYR A 4 9.80 8.42 7.99
CA TYR A 4 11.07 7.75 7.72
C TYR A 4 10.96 6.23 7.80
N ALA A 5 10.17 5.70 8.74
CA ALA A 5 9.88 4.27 8.81
C ALA A 5 9.09 3.80 7.57
N VAL A 6 8.07 4.55 7.14
CA VAL A 6 7.32 4.28 5.90
C VAL A 6 8.27 4.28 4.70
N GLY A 7 9.14 5.30 4.58
CA GLY A 7 10.13 5.39 3.52
C GLY A 7 11.11 4.20 3.50
N LEU A 8 11.61 3.79 4.67
CA LEU A 8 12.50 2.65 4.80
C LEU A 8 11.84 1.35 4.32
N PHE A 9 10.60 1.10 4.73
CA PHE A 9 9.83 -0.07 4.27
C PHE A 9 9.56 -0.04 2.77
N LEU A 10 9.20 1.12 2.22
CA LEU A 10 8.98 1.28 0.78
C LEU A 10 10.24 1.00 -0.02
N VAL A 11 11.38 1.53 0.39
CA VAL A 11 12.68 1.27 -0.28
C VAL A 11 13.04 -0.21 -0.22
N GLY A 12 12.86 -0.86 0.94
CA GLY A 12 13.09 -2.30 1.08
C GLY A 12 12.19 -3.14 0.17
N TYR A 13 10.91 -2.79 0.09
CA TYR A 13 9.94 -3.48 -0.76
C TYR A 13 10.25 -3.29 -2.26
N VAL A 14 10.62 -2.08 -2.68
CA VAL A 14 11.04 -1.80 -4.06
C VAL A 14 12.33 -2.54 -4.41
N GLY A 15 13.32 -2.55 -3.50
CA GLY A 15 14.56 -3.30 -3.69
C GLY A 15 14.29 -4.79 -3.88
N LEU A 16 13.38 -5.37 -3.10
CA LEU A 16 12.92 -6.75 -3.28
C LEU A 16 12.23 -6.95 -4.63
N ALA A 17 11.31 -6.08 -5.02
CA ALA A 17 10.59 -6.18 -6.29
C ALA A 17 11.54 -6.12 -7.50
N ILE A 18 12.52 -5.23 -7.47
CA ILE A 18 13.56 -5.12 -8.52
C ILE A 18 14.43 -6.37 -8.55
N SER A 19 14.79 -6.92 -7.39
CA SER A 19 15.64 -8.12 -7.31
C SER A 19 14.96 -9.37 -7.88
N LEU A 20 13.63 -9.44 -7.80
CA LEU A 20 12.84 -10.56 -8.30
C LEU A 20 12.44 -10.40 -9.77
N TRP A 21 12.38 -9.17 -10.28
CA TRP A 21 12.04 -8.91 -11.67
C TRP A 21 12.98 -9.68 -12.63
N PRO A 22 12.47 -10.40 -13.65
CA PRO A 22 11.11 -10.38 -14.19
C PRO A 22 10.14 -11.42 -13.58
N TYR A 23 10.55 -12.13 -12.53
CA TYR A 23 9.79 -13.23 -11.94
C TYR A 23 8.88 -12.74 -10.81
N ILE A 24 7.64 -13.23 -10.79
CA ILE A 24 6.73 -13.05 -9.64
C ILE A 24 6.88 -14.22 -8.65
N VAL A 25 7.22 -15.40 -9.16
CA VAL A 25 7.67 -16.57 -8.39
C VAL A 25 9.06 -16.93 -8.91
N PRO A 26 10.11 -16.87 -8.07
CA PRO A 26 11.49 -17.07 -8.52
C PRO A 26 11.66 -18.37 -9.31
N PHE A 27 12.23 -18.26 -10.52
CA PHE A 27 12.54 -19.38 -11.43
C PHE A 27 11.33 -20.20 -11.93
N GLU A 28 10.10 -19.80 -11.60
CA GLU A 28 8.88 -20.57 -11.94
C GLU A 28 7.99 -19.83 -12.92
N MET A 29 7.70 -18.53 -12.70
CA MET A 29 6.66 -17.84 -13.46
C MET A 29 6.89 -16.33 -13.56
N ILE A 30 6.62 -15.78 -14.75
CA ILE A 30 6.61 -14.33 -15.00
C ILE A 30 5.17 -13.76 -14.96
N PRO A 31 4.97 -12.45 -14.72
CA PRO A 31 3.63 -11.85 -14.60
C PRO A 31 2.68 -12.13 -15.76
N ALA A 32 3.21 -12.24 -16.99
CA ALA A 32 2.39 -12.53 -18.18
C ALA A 32 1.78 -13.94 -18.15
N GLU A 33 2.49 -14.91 -17.57
CA GLU A 33 2.03 -16.30 -17.42
C GLU A 33 1.09 -16.46 -16.22
N ALA A 34 1.27 -15.61 -15.19
CA ALA A 34 0.44 -15.56 -13.99
C ALA A 34 -0.88 -14.80 -14.17
N ALA A 35 -1.09 -14.16 -15.32
CA ALA A 35 -2.22 -13.28 -15.56
C ALA A 35 -3.55 -14.07 -15.54
N ALA A 36 -4.52 -13.56 -14.78
CA ALA A 36 -5.90 -14.03 -14.87
C ALA A 36 -6.54 -13.63 -16.21
N ALA A 37 -7.71 -14.17 -16.51
CA ALA A 37 -8.48 -13.77 -17.69
C ALA A 37 -8.73 -12.25 -17.72
N ASP A 38 -8.65 -11.64 -18.91
CA ASP A 38 -8.70 -10.18 -19.10
C ASP A 38 -9.94 -9.52 -18.46
N ASN A 39 -11.08 -10.20 -18.51
CA ASN A 39 -12.33 -9.71 -17.91
C ASN A 39 -12.26 -9.65 -16.37
N ALA A 40 -11.62 -10.64 -15.74
CA ALA A 40 -11.41 -10.66 -14.30
C ALA A 40 -10.42 -9.57 -13.88
N LEU A 41 -9.34 -9.37 -14.65
CA LEU A 41 -8.37 -8.32 -14.40
C LEU A 41 -8.99 -6.92 -14.56
N ALA A 42 -9.83 -6.73 -15.58
CA ALA A 42 -10.58 -5.50 -15.79
C ALA A 42 -11.57 -5.22 -14.64
N LEU A 43 -12.29 -6.24 -14.16
CA LEU A 43 -13.18 -6.12 -13.01
C LEU A 43 -12.41 -5.69 -11.75
N LEU A 44 -11.26 -6.30 -11.50
CA LEU A 44 -10.40 -5.95 -10.37
C LEU A 44 -9.87 -4.52 -10.48
N LEU A 45 -9.47 -4.08 -11.68
CA LEU A 45 -9.03 -2.71 -11.92
C LEU A 45 -10.14 -1.70 -11.63
N TRP A 46 -11.34 -1.91 -12.16
CA TRP A 46 -12.48 -1.02 -11.94
C TRP A 46 -12.96 -1.00 -10.49
N GLY A 47 -12.80 -2.12 -9.76
CA GLY A 47 -13.04 -2.16 -8.32
C GLY A 47 -11.97 -1.42 -7.51
N ALA A 48 -10.70 -1.63 -7.83
CA ALA A 48 -9.57 -1.03 -7.10
C ALA A 48 -9.45 0.49 -7.34
N LEU A 49 -9.77 0.96 -8.55
CA LEU A 49 -9.59 2.35 -8.96
C LEU A 49 -10.30 3.37 -8.05
N PRO A 50 -11.58 3.20 -7.65
CA PRO A 50 -12.22 4.07 -6.66
C PRO A 50 -11.93 3.64 -5.21
N MET A 51 -11.71 2.35 -4.94
CA MET A 51 -11.49 1.87 -3.57
C MET A 51 -10.16 2.36 -3.00
N LEU A 52 -9.08 2.30 -3.76
CA LEU A 52 -7.76 2.76 -3.33
C LEU A 52 -7.75 4.24 -2.88
N PRO A 53 -8.23 5.22 -3.67
CA PRO A 53 -8.25 6.61 -3.22
C PRO A 53 -9.19 6.83 -2.03
N ILE A 54 -10.29 6.09 -1.91
CA ILE A 54 -11.17 6.16 -0.74
C ILE A 54 -10.44 5.68 0.52
N ILE A 55 -9.78 4.52 0.46
CA ILE A 55 -9.04 3.95 1.60
C ILE A 55 -7.91 4.90 2.02
N LEU A 56 -7.12 5.39 1.07
CA LEU A 56 -6.03 6.32 1.34
C LEU A 56 -6.53 7.66 1.87
N GLY A 57 -7.62 8.19 1.29
CA GLY A 57 -8.26 9.44 1.73
C GLY A 57 -8.81 9.34 3.15
N TYR A 58 -9.50 8.24 3.48
CA TYR A 58 -9.98 7.97 4.83
C TYR A 58 -8.83 7.85 5.83
N THR A 59 -7.78 7.12 5.46
CA THR A 59 -6.58 6.97 6.31
C THR A 59 -5.96 8.34 6.59
N ALA A 60 -5.75 9.16 5.55
CA ALA A 60 -5.23 10.52 5.71
C ALA A 60 -6.15 11.42 6.53
N TYR A 61 -7.47 11.30 6.35
CA TYR A 61 -8.47 12.04 7.12
C TYR A 61 -8.42 11.68 8.60
N VAL A 62 -8.31 10.40 8.95
CA VAL A 62 -8.16 9.95 10.34
C VAL A 62 -6.90 10.56 10.96
N TYR A 63 -5.75 10.48 10.28
CA TYR A 63 -4.53 11.13 10.76
C TYR A 63 -4.72 12.64 10.96
N TRP A 64 -5.40 13.31 10.04
CA TRP A 64 -5.68 14.73 10.15
C TRP A 64 -6.63 15.07 11.32
N LEU A 65 -7.67 14.26 11.53
CA LEU A 65 -8.69 14.47 12.56
C LEU A 65 -8.10 14.32 13.98
N PHE A 66 -7.14 13.41 14.16
CA PHE A 66 -6.53 13.12 15.46
C PHE A 66 -5.19 13.84 15.73
N ARG A 67 -4.61 14.54 14.74
CA ARG A 67 -3.29 15.17 14.88
C ARG A 67 -3.14 16.18 16.02
N ALA A 68 -4.24 16.78 16.48
CA ALA A 68 -4.23 17.90 17.43
C ALA A 68 -5.00 17.61 18.74
N LYS A 69 -5.42 16.36 18.97
CA LYS A 69 -6.22 15.96 20.15
C LYS A 69 -5.38 15.38 21.28
N VAL A 70 -4.06 15.43 21.19
CA VAL A 70 -3.16 15.00 22.27
C VAL A 70 -2.74 16.24 23.04
N THR A 71 -3.48 16.57 24.10
CA THR A 71 -3.09 17.56 25.11
C THR A 71 -2.48 16.84 26.31
N ASP A 72 -1.44 17.42 26.93
CA ASP A 72 -0.73 16.81 28.07
C ASP A 72 -1.67 16.46 29.25
N GLU A 73 -2.81 17.16 29.39
CA GLU A 73 -3.84 16.88 30.39
C GLU A 73 -4.58 15.54 30.20
N ALA A 74 -4.60 14.98 28.98
CA ALA A 74 -5.22 13.69 28.70
C ALA A 74 -4.31 12.50 29.03
N SER A 75 -3.05 12.75 29.38
CA SER A 75 -2.03 11.73 29.67
C SER A 75 -1.87 11.41 31.16
N TYR A 76 -2.57 12.13 32.06
CA TYR A 76 -2.44 11.96 33.51
C TYR A 76 -3.81 11.83 34.20
N HIS A 77 -4.45 10.68 34.00
CA HIS A 77 -5.38 10.06 34.93
C HIS A 77 -5.24 8.55 34.87
#